data_AF-A0A436DUR6-F1
#
_entry.id   AF-A0A436DUR6-F1
#
_cell.length_a   1.000
_cell.length_b   1.000
_cell.length_c   1.000
_cell.angle_alpha   90.00
_cell.angle_beta   90.00
_cell.angle_gamma   90.00
#
_symmetry.space_group_name_H-M   'P 1'
#
loop_
_entity.id
_entity.type
_entity.pdbx_description
1 polymer ?
#
loop_
_entity_poly.entity_id
_entity_poly.type
_entity_poly.pdbx_seq_one_letter_code
_entity_poly.pdbx_strand_id
1 'polypeptide(L)'
;ALADLNFVFATTARQRDGFKSVRGPVEAGRLLRARHVMGQRTGILFGRERFGLYNDEVGLADEIVTFPVDPDFSSLNIAQAALLMSYEWMKSGLEDETKTNFSGPDMKSASKEELHGLFAYLEGALEARGYFRPAPKKPKMIDNLRAVLT
;
A
#
# COMPACT_ATOMS: atom_id res chain seq x y z
N ALA A 1 32.35 0.30 5.41
CA ALA A 1 30.92 -0.01 5.21
C ALA A 1 30.48 0.10 3.74
N LEU A 2 31.04 1.02 2.94
CA LEU A 2 30.61 1.23 1.53
C LEU A 2 31.53 0.61 0.47
N ALA A 3 32.72 0.15 0.86
CA ALA A 3 33.82 -0.12 -0.07
C ALA A 3 33.52 -1.18 -1.14
N ASP A 4 32.61 -2.11 -0.88
CA ASP A 4 32.22 -3.17 -1.79
C ASP A 4 30.90 -2.89 -2.52
N LEU A 5 30.27 -1.73 -2.31
CA LEU A 5 29.01 -1.35 -2.94
C LEU A 5 29.26 -0.57 -4.23
N ASN A 6 28.42 -0.82 -5.23
CA ASN A 6 28.41 -0.12 -6.51
C ASN A 6 27.40 1.04 -6.54
N PHE A 7 26.40 1.02 -5.66
CA PHE A 7 25.38 2.06 -5.59
C PHE A 7 24.77 2.16 -4.20
N VAL A 8 24.61 3.39 -3.70
CA VAL A 8 24.21 3.67 -2.32
C VAL A 8 23.17 4.78 -2.30
N PHE A 9 22.06 4.55 -1.60
CA PHE A 9 21.12 5.61 -1.24
C PHE A 9 21.42 6.15 0.16
N ALA A 10 21.28 7.46 0.37
CA ALA A 10 21.21 8.08 1.69
C ALA A 10 19.76 8.45 2.05
N THR A 11 19.27 8.06 3.23
CA THR A 11 17.95 8.48 3.70
C THR A 11 18.02 9.82 4.43
N THR A 12 17.25 10.82 4.02
CA THR A 12 17.16 12.12 4.72
C THR A 12 15.77 12.73 4.57
N ALA A 13 15.27 13.35 5.65
CA ALA A 13 14.05 14.13 5.66
C ALA A 13 14.27 15.58 5.20
N ARG A 14 15.52 16.05 5.19
CA ARG A 14 15.89 17.43 4.88
C ARG A 14 16.37 17.54 3.45
N GLN A 15 15.90 18.56 2.75
CA GLN A 15 16.55 19.05 1.54
C GLN A 15 17.97 19.48 1.90
N ARG A 16 18.94 19.07 1.09
CA ARG A 16 20.36 19.42 1.25
C ARG A 16 20.80 20.16 -0.01
N ASP A 17 21.75 21.08 0.13
CA ASP A 17 22.30 21.91 -0.96
C ASP A 17 23.23 21.13 -1.90
N GLY A 18 22.77 19.96 -2.36
CA GLY A 18 23.53 19.05 -3.23
C GLY A 18 22.82 18.79 -4.56
N PHE A 19 23.60 18.40 -5.57
CA PHE A 19 23.11 18.06 -6.92
C PHE A 19 22.64 16.59 -7.05
N LYS A 20 22.50 15.86 -5.95
CA LYS A 20 22.10 14.44 -5.99
C LYS A 20 20.62 14.32 -6.32
N SER A 21 20.28 13.33 -7.15
CA SER A 21 18.88 13.00 -7.43
C SER A 21 18.17 12.57 -6.14
N VAL A 22 16.92 13.00 -5.98
CA VAL A 22 16.05 12.66 -4.86
C VAL A 22 14.92 11.79 -5.37
N ARG A 23 14.65 10.68 -4.67
CA ARG A 23 13.56 9.75 -5.00
C ARG A 23 12.68 9.45 -3.81
N GLY A 24 11.43 9.07 -4.11
CA GLY A 24 10.56 8.41 -3.15
C GLY A 24 11.00 6.95 -2.90
N PRO A 25 10.53 6.34 -1.80
CA PRO A 25 10.97 5.00 -1.40
C PRO A 25 10.58 3.90 -2.41
N VAL A 26 9.45 4.07 -3.12
CA VAL A 26 9.00 3.15 -4.19
C VAL A 26 9.99 3.13 -5.35
N GLU A 27 10.36 4.30 -5.87
CA GLU A 27 11.31 4.41 -6.98
C GLU A 27 12.71 3.93 -6.57
N ALA A 28 13.13 4.27 -5.35
CA ALA A 28 14.40 3.81 -4.79
C ALA A 28 14.46 2.29 -4.69
N GLY A 29 13.41 1.64 -4.19
CA GLY A 29 13.30 0.18 -4.13
C GLY A 29 13.43 -0.47 -5.52
N ARG A 30 12.72 0.06 -6.52
CA ARG A 30 12.80 -0.42 -7.91
C ARG A 30 14.19 -0.23 -8.53
N LEU A 31 14.85 0.91 -8.29
CA LEU A 31 16.20 1.16 -8.79
C LEU A 31 17.24 0.24 -8.15
N LEU A 32 17.15 0.05 -6.83
CA LEU A 32 17.99 -0.91 -6.12
C LEU A 32 17.82 -2.31 -6.72
N ARG A 33 16.58 -2.73 -6.99
CA ARG A 33 16.28 -4.05 -7.56
C ARG A 33 16.85 -4.22 -8.95
N ALA A 34 16.63 -3.24 -9.83
CA ALA A 34 17.16 -3.25 -11.19
C ALA A 34 18.69 -3.41 -11.19
N ARG A 35 19.39 -2.63 -10.35
CA ARG A 35 20.85 -2.72 -10.20
C ARG A 35 21.30 -4.07 -9.63
N HIS A 36 20.59 -4.59 -8.64
CA HIS A 36 20.88 -5.91 -8.07
C HIS A 36 20.73 -7.04 -9.08
N VAL A 37 19.69 -7.02 -9.92
CA VAL A 37 19.49 -7.99 -11.01
C VAL A 37 20.61 -7.91 -12.04
N MET A 38 21.21 -6.72 -12.24
CA MET A 38 22.41 -6.54 -13.06
C MET A 38 23.72 -6.99 -12.35
N GLY A 39 23.64 -7.60 -11.18
CA GLY A 39 24.80 -8.09 -10.42
C GLY A 39 25.53 -7.02 -9.60
N GLN A 40 24.99 -5.81 -9.48
CA GLN A 40 25.60 -4.76 -8.66
C GLN A 40 25.30 -4.96 -7.17
N ARG A 41 26.29 -4.70 -6.31
CA ARG A 41 26.09 -4.60 -4.86
C ARG A 41 25.50 -3.23 -4.54
N THR A 42 24.37 -3.21 -3.86
CA THR A 42 23.66 -1.97 -3.51
C THR A 42 23.50 -1.84 -2.01
N GLY A 43 23.36 -0.61 -1.50
CA GLY A 43 23.13 -0.37 -0.08
C GLY A 43 22.33 0.90 0.22
N ILE A 44 21.94 1.01 1.48
CA ILE A 44 21.17 2.15 2.00
C ILE A 44 21.82 2.61 3.29
N LEU A 45 22.14 3.89 3.37
CA LEU A 45 22.65 4.57 4.55
C LEU A 45 21.50 5.15 5.36
N PHE A 46 21.44 4.75 6.62
CA PHE A 46 20.53 5.30 7.61
C PHE A 46 21.30 6.20 8.58
N GLY A 47 20.73 7.37 8.84
CA GLY A 47 21.29 8.33 9.77
C GLY A 47 21.04 7.98 11.22
N ARG A 48 21.75 8.67 12.12
CA ARG A 48 21.53 8.59 13.57
C ARG A 48 20.13 9.13 13.91
N GLU A 49 19.48 8.59 14.93
CA GLU A 49 18.10 8.94 15.28
C GLU A 49 17.87 10.44 15.52
N ARG A 50 18.79 11.11 16.23
CA ARG A 50 18.65 12.56 16.55
C ARG A 50 19.14 13.51 15.47
N PHE A 51 20.18 13.14 14.74
CA PHE A 51 20.93 14.08 13.89
C PHE A 51 20.95 13.69 12.41
N GLY A 52 20.41 12.52 12.08
CA GLY A 52 20.44 11.96 10.73
C GLY A 52 21.86 11.64 10.28
N LEU A 53 22.06 11.74 8.96
CA LEU A 53 23.37 11.69 8.32
C LEU A 53 24.00 13.08 8.30
N TYR A 54 25.31 13.13 8.51
CA TYR A 54 26.11 14.33 8.27
C TYR A 54 26.24 14.62 6.76
N ASN A 55 26.61 15.85 6.40
CA ASN A 55 26.70 16.26 5.00
C ASN A 55 27.76 15.47 4.22
N ASP A 56 28.88 15.16 4.85
CA ASP A 56 29.94 14.30 4.30
C ASP A 56 29.45 12.85 4.12
N GLU A 57 28.70 12.31 5.08
CA GLU A 57 28.08 10.97 4.97
C GLU A 57 27.06 10.91 3.82
N VAL A 58 26.23 11.94 3.64
CA VAL A 58 25.32 12.05 2.47
C VAL A 58 26.12 12.19 1.18
N GLY A 59 27.24 12.91 1.21
CA GLY A 59 28.13 13.09 0.06
C GLY A 59 28.66 11.79 -0.53
N LEU A 60 28.85 10.76 0.31
CA LEU A 60 29.32 9.43 -0.08
C LEU A 60 28.27 8.56 -0.79
N ALA A 61 26.98 8.87 -0.66
CA ALA A 61 25.92 8.14 -1.36
C ALA A 61 25.76 8.63 -2.81
N ASP A 62 25.23 7.82 -3.71
CA ASP A 62 24.97 8.22 -5.09
C ASP A 62 23.73 9.11 -5.20
N GLU A 63 22.66 8.74 -4.50
CA GLU A 63 21.36 9.40 -4.54
C GLU A 63 20.72 9.48 -3.16
N ILE A 64 19.64 10.26 -3.05
CA ILE A 64 18.89 10.48 -1.81
C ILE A 64 17.51 9.83 -1.90
N VAL A 65 17.08 9.23 -0.78
CA VAL A 65 15.68 8.86 -0.56
C VAL A 65 15.06 9.77 0.48
N THR A 66 13.91 10.33 0.13
CA THR A 66 13.06 11.12 1.03
C THR A 66 11.68 10.47 1.11
N PHE A 67 11.19 10.22 2.33
CA PHE A 67 9.85 9.68 2.53
C PHE A 67 8.81 10.80 2.40
N PRO A 68 7.67 10.56 1.71
CA PRO A 68 6.58 11.52 1.61
C PRO A 68 5.74 11.51 2.90
N VAL A 69 6.32 12.01 3.99
CA VAL A 69 5.67 12.18 5.29
C VAL A 69 5.26 13.63 5.50
N ASP A 70 4.55 13.92 6.58
CA ASP A 70 4.18 15.28 6.97
C ASP A 70 5.43 16.20 6.99
N PRO A 71 5.46 17.30 6.21
CA PRO A 71 6.59 18.23 6.21
C PRO A 71 6.90 18.83 7.59
N ASP A 72 5.86 19.06 8.41
CA ASP A 72 5.99 19.64 9.75
C ASP A 72 6.54 18.59 10.75
N PHE A 73 6.37 17.31 10.45
CA PHE A 73 6.90 16.18 11.23
C PHE A 73 7.59 15.15 10.31
N SER A 74 8.64 15.61 9.64
CA SER A 74 9.28 14.83 8.57
C SER A 74 10.30 13.79 9.05
N SER A 75 10.59 13.75 10.35
CA SER A 75 11.57 12.82 10.92
C SER A 75 10.93 11.49 11.32
N LEU A 76 11.25 10.44 10.59
CA LEU A 76 10.94 9.07 10.99
C LEU A 76 11.99 8.53 11.97
N ASN A 77 11.58 7.66 12.88
CA ASN A 77 12.52 6.87 13.66
C ASN A 77 13.35 5.96 12.71
N ILE A 78 14.60 5.70 13.06
CA ILE A 78 15.54 4.94 12.22
C ILE A 78 15.00 3.54 11.86
N ALA A 79 14.36 2.84 12.80
CA ALA A 79 13.79 1.52 12.57
C ALA A 79 12.58 1.59 11.62
N GLN A 80 11.80 2.67 11.67
CA GLN A 80 10.68 2.89 10.73
C GLN A 80 11.20 3.16 9.32
N ALA A 81 12.21 4.00 9.17
CA ALA A 81 12.86 4.25 7.87
C ALA A 81 13.45 2.97 7.29
N ALA A 82 14.14 2.17 8.12
CA ALA A 82 14.68 0.87 7.71
C ALA A 82 13.58 -0.11 7.30
N LEU A 83 12.51 -0.24 8.09
CA LEU A 83 11.36 -1.08 7.79
C LEU A 83 10.71 -0.70 6.45
N LEU A 84 10.45 0.59 6.22
CA LEU A 84 9.83 1.06 4.99
C LEU A 84 10.70 0.76 3.77
N MET A 85 12.01 1.01 3.84
CA MET A 85 12.92 0.68 2.74
C MET A 85 13.03 -0.83 2.49
N SER A 86 13.11 -1.64 3.55
CA SER A 86 13.13 -3.09 3.42
C SER A 86 11.82 -3.62 2.82
N TYR A 87 10.69 -3.04 3.19
CA TYR A 87 9.38 -3.38 2.62
C TYR A 87 9.31 -3.02 1.13
N GLU A 88 9.72 -1.81 0.74
CA GLU A 88 9.75 -1.39 -0.66
C GLU A 88 10.73 -2.23 -1.49
N TRP A 89 11.88 -2.61 -0.91
CA TRP A 89 12.82 -3.55 -1.53
C TRP A 89 12.18 -4.94 -1.75
N MET A 90 11.47 -5.48 -0.77
CA MET A 90 10.78 -6.76 -0.92
C MET A 90 9.69 -6.66 -1.99
N LYS A 91 8.85 -5.63 -1.91
CA LYS A 91 7.75 -5.36 -2.86
C LYS A 91 8.25 -5.23 -4.29
N SER A 92 9.40 -4.59 -4.51
CA SER A 92 10.00 -4.45 -5.85
C SER A 92 10.38 -5.77 -6.54
N GLY A 93 10.47 -6.88 -5.79
CA GLY A 93 10.74 -8.21 -6.32
C GLY A 93 9.49 -9.05 -6.56
N LEU A 94 8.30 -8.55 -6.24
CA LEU A 94 7.05 -9.25 -6.48
C LEU A 94 6.63 -9.11 -7.95
N GLU A 95 6.10 -10.18 -8.52
CA GLU A 95 5.46 -10.13 -9.86
C GLU A 95 4.19 -9.26 -9.85
N ASP A 96 3.49 -9.24 -8.71
CA ASP A 96 2.32 -8.42 -8.44
C ASP A 96 2.45 -7.81 -7.04
N GLU A 97 2.57 -6.48 -6.96
CA GLU A 97 2.76 -5.73 -5.71
C GLU A 97 1.56 -5.82 -4.76
N THR A 98 0.39 -6.26 -5.25
CA THR A 98 -0.84 -6.41 -4.47
C THR A 98 -1.07 -7.83 -3.96
N LYS A 99 -0.26 -8.78 -4.42
CA LYS A 99 -0.40 -10.18 -4.05
C LYS A 99 -0.08 -10.39 -2.57
N THR A 100 -1.01 -11.00 -1.86
CA THR A 100 -0.85 -11.41 -0.46
C THR A 100 -0.59 -12.91 -0.38
N ASN A 101 -0.07 -13.37 0.77
CA ASN A 101 0.12 -14.80 1.04
C ASN A 101 -1.22 -15.56 1.19
N PHE A 102 -2.30 -14.84 1.47
CA PHE A 102 -3.62 -15.39 1.69
C PHE A 102 -4.64 -14.53 0.95
N SER A 103 -5.49 -15.16 0.15
CA SER A 103 -6.68 -14.55 -0.44
C SER A 103 -7.94 -15.21 0.15
N GLY A 104 -9.03 -14.44 0.22
CA GLY A 104 -10.35 -15.01 0.46
C GLY A 104 -10.76 -15.96 -0.67
N PRO A 105 -11.82 -16.76 -0.48
CA PRO A 105 -12.39 -17.54 -1.57
C PRO A 105 -12.80 -16.61 -2.71
N ASP A 106 -12.56 -17.05 -3.95
CA ASP A 106 -13.06 -16.35 -5.14
C ASP A 106 -14.59 -16.47 -5.19
N MET A 107 -15.28 -15.49 -4.59
CA MET A 107 -16.74 -15.39 -4.66
C MET A 107 -17.09 -14.59 -5.90
N LYS A 108 -17.51 -15.30 -6.95
CA LYS A 108 -18.12 -14.66 -8.12
C LYS A 108 -19.38 -13.91 -7.67
N SER A 109 -19.47 -12.65 -8.06
CA SER A 109 -20.69 -11.86 -7.87
C SER A 109 -21.87 -12.55 -8.53
N ALA A 110 -22.97 -12.72 -7.80
CA ALA A 110 -24.21 -13.23 -8.36
C ALA A 110 -24.68 -12.33 -9.51
N SER A 111 -25.26 -12.95 -10.53
CA SER A 111 -25.94 -12.23 -11.61
C SER A 111 -27.16 -11.48 -11.07
N LYS A 112 -27.63 -10.47 -11.81
CA LYS A 112 -28.88 -9.78 -11.45
C LYS A 112 -30.09 -10.71 -11.51
N GLU A 113 -30.06 -11.74 -12.36
CA GLU A 113 -31.10 -12.76 -12.43
C GLU A 113 -31.17 -13.57 -11.13
N GLU A 114 -30.04 -14.08 -10.64
CA GLU A 114 -29.97 -14.82 -9.37
C GLU A 114 -30.40 -13.95 -8.19
N LEU A 115 -29.98 -12.68 -8.18
CA LEU A 115 -30.35 -11.73 -7.13
C LEU A 115 -31.85 -11.41 -7.13
N HIS A 116 -32.44 -11.21 -8.31
CA HIS A 116 -33.89 -11.00 -8.43
C HIS A 116 -34.67 -12.28 -8.10
N GLY A 117 -34.13 -13.45 -8.45
CA GLY A 117 -34.67 -14.75 -8.04
C GLY A 117 -34.72 -14.91 -6.52
N LEU A 118 -33.64 -14.51 -5.82
CA LEU A 118 -33.60 -14.44 -4.36
C LEU A 118 -34.66 -13.47 -3.81
N PHE A 119 -34.82 -12.29 -4.41
CA PHE A 119 -35.86 -11.33 -3.99
C PHE A 119 -37.26 -11.90 -4.15
N ALA A 120 -37.57 -12.50 -5.30
CA ALA A 120 -38.87 -13.12 -5.53
C ALA A 120 -39.15 -14.25 -4.52
N TYR A 121 -38.15 -15.07 -4.22
CA TYR A 121 -38.24 -16.14 -3.22
C TYR A 121 -38.50 -15.58 -1.82
N LEU A 122 -37.71 -14.59 -1.36
CA LEU A 122 -37.85 -13.99 -0.04
C LEU A 122 -39.18 -13.24 0.11
N GLU A 123 -39.57 -12.45 -0.89
CA GLU A 123 -40.85 -11.74 -0.91
C GLU A 123 -42.02 -12.73 -0.80
N GLY A 124 -42.00 -13.82 -1.57
CA GLY A 124 -43.03 -14.87 -1.49
C GLY A 124 -43.08 -15.55 -0.11
N ALA A 125 -41.93 -15.91 0.44
CA ALA A 125 -41.85 -16.55 1.76
C ALA A 125 -42.34 -15.64 2.89
N LEU A 126 -41.99 -14.34 2.86
CA LEU A 126 -42.42 -13.35 3.84
C LEU A 126 -43.91 -13.01 3.70
N GLU A 127 -44.42 -12.92 2.48
CA GLU A 127 -45.84 -12.71 2.20
C GLU A 127 -46.70 -13.84 2.79
N ALA A 128 -46.28 -15.10 2.58
CA ALA A 128 -46.98 -16.29 3.09
C ALA A 128 -47.09 -16.31 4.63
N ARG A 129 -46.21 -15.60 5.33
CA ARG A 129 -46.25 -15.45 6.80
C ARG A 129 -46.93 -14.16 7.27
N GLY A 130 -47.45 -13.35 6.34
CA GLY A 130 -48.14 -12.10 6.66
C GLY A 130 -47.21 -10.97 7.12
N TYR A 131 -45.92 -11.02 6.76
CA TYR A 131 -44.90 -10.07 7.20
C TYR A 131 -45.19 -8.63 6.74
N PHE A 132 -45.72 -8.45 5.52
CA PHE A 132 -45.92 -7.13 4.93
C PHE A 132 -47.23 -6.47 5.39
N ARG A 133 -47.24 -5.97 6.63
CA ARG A 133 -48.39 -5.25 7.22
C ARG A 133 -47.96 -3.95 7.92
N PRO A 134 -48.78 -2.87 7.82
CA PRO A 134 -50.04 -2.75 7.08
C PRO A 134 -49.81 -2.64 5.56
N ALA A 135 -50.81 -3.02 4.76
CA ALA A 135 -50.70 -3.10 3.29
C ALA A 135 -50.13 -1.84 2.59
N PRO A 136 -50.44 -0.60 3.02
CA PRO A 136 -49.86 0.59 2.40
C PRO A 136 -48.34 0.72 2.56
N LYS A 137 -47.73 0.06 3.55
CA LYS A 137 -46.28 0.08 3.77
C LYS A 137 -45.53 -0.99 2.99
N LYS A 138 -46.23 -1.98 2.43
CA LYS A 138 -45.62 -3.11 1.73
C LYS A 138 -44.62 -2.69 0.64
N PRO A 139 -44.91 -1.74 -0.27
CA PRO A 139 -43.95 -1.32 -1.28
C PRO A 139 -42.63 -0.82 -0.68
N LYS A 140 -42.72 0.03 0.35
CA LYS A 140 -41.53 0.57 1.02
C LYS A 140 -40.73 -0.48 1.78
N MET A 141 -41.42 -1.48 2.35
CA MET A 141 -40.77 -2.61 3.03
C MET A 141 -39.99 -3.49 2.05
N ILE A 142 -40.52 -3.72 0.85
CA ILE A 142 -39.83 -4.45 -0.23
C ILE A 142 -38.61 -3.67 -0.71
N ASP A 143 -38.73 -2.36 -0.95
CA ASP A 143 -37.59 -1.52 -1.35
C ASP A 143 -36.46 -1.58 -0.32
N ASN A 144 -36.81 -1.49 0.98
CA ASN A 144 -35.83 -1.59 2.06
C ASN A 144 -35.19 -2.99 2.11
N LEU A 145 -35.96 -4.06 1.89
CA LEU A 145 -35.44 -5.43 1.85
C LEU A 145 -34.41 -5.60 0.72
N ARG A 146 -34.72 -5.08 -0.46
CA ARG A 146 -33.82 -5.13 -1.62
C ARG A 146 -32.55 -4.31 -1.36
N ALA A 147 -32.69 -3.11 -0.78
CA ALA A 147 -31.58 -2.22 -0.48
C ALA A 147 -30.55 -2.77 0.54
N VAL A 148 -30.93 -3.73 1.40
CA VAL A 148 -29.99 -4.40 2.32
C VAL A 148 -29.10 -5.42 1.59
N LEU A 149 -29.57 -5.94 0.46
CA LEU A 149 -28.96 -7.05 -0.27
C LEU A 149 -28.31 -6.61 -1.60
N THR A 150 -28.29 -5.30 -1.89
CA THR A 150 -27.67 -4.67 -3.06
C THR A 150 -26.74 -3.55 -2.63
#